data_AF-A0A521TMY8-F1
#
_entry.id   AF-A0A521TMY8-F1
#
_cell.length_a   1.000
_cell.length_b   1.000
_cell.length_c   1.000
_cell.angle_alpha   90.00
_cell.angle_beta   90.00
_cell.angle_gamma   90.00
#
_symmetry.space_group_name_H-M   'P 1'
#
loop_
_entity.id
_entity.type
_entity.pdbx_description
1 polymer ?
#
loop_
_entity_poly.entity_id
_entity_poly.type
_entity_poly.pdbx_seq_one_letter_code
_entity_poly.pdbx_strand_id
1 'polypeptide(L)'
;MSEQEIFGKGTWIDKLAHELLEREKSLGRSLDLLRVESGLGASGVPHIGSLGDAVRAYGVKLALENFGYKSELIAYSDDLDGLRKIPEGFPDSLEEHLAKPVSLIPDPFGCHESYGMHMSSILLDGLDKMEIKYEFRRAKDTYKNGLLKDQIHTILQNSSKIGDKISELVGQEKYQKFLPYFPVCANCNRLYTAEAFEYLVDEKKVRYKCHDAEIGSKMIKGCGHNGEADITKDLGKLAWKVEFAARWAAFDIRFEAYGKDIMD
;
A
#
# COMPACT_ATOMS: atom_id res chain seq x y z
N MET A 1 -12.78 40.59 17.40
CA MET A 1 -12.65 39.13 17.61
C MET A 1 -13.20 38.48 16.36
N SER A 2 -12.39 37.76 15.58
CA SER A 2 -12.91 36.99 14.45
C SER A 2 -13.85 35.91 15.00
N GLU A 3 -15.08 35.82 14.49
CA GLU A 3 -15.98 34.71 14.82
C GLU A 3 -15.27 33.40 14.44
N GLN A 4 -15.15 32.49 15.41
CA GLN A 4 -14.64 31.14 15.13
C GLN A 4 -15.75 30.36 14.44
N GLU A 5 -15.52 29.99 13.18
CA GLU A 5 -16.42 29.13 12.43
C GLU A 5 -16.36 27.71 13.04
N ILE A 6 -17.52 27.16 13.43
CA ILE A 6 -17.63 25.83 14.02
C ILE A 6 -18.24 24.88 12.98
N PHE A 7 -17.47 23.86 12.58
CA PHE A 7 -17.92 22.81 11.67
C PHE A 7 -18.37 21.57 12.43
N GLY A 8 -19.48 20.95 12.02
CA GLY A 8 -19.96 19.69 12.60
C GLY A 8 -20.11 19.77 14.13
N LYS A 9 -19.39 18.91 14.85
CA LYS A 9 -19.35 18.90 16.33
C LYS A 9 -18.25 19.77 16.93
N GLY A 10 -17.53 20.55 16.13
CA GLY A 10 -16.48 21.47 16.59
C GLY A 10 -15.12 20.81 16.86
N THR A 11 -14.86 19.62 16.29
CA THR A 11 -13.57 18.93 16.41
C THR A 11 -12.66 19.20 15.21
N TRP A 12 -11.37 18.89 15.35
CA TRP A 12 -10.42 18.97 14.23
C TRP A 12 -10.77 18.01 13.08
N ILE A 13 -11.45 16.90 13.37
CA ILE A 13 -11.91 15.93 12.38
C ILE A 13 -13.08 16.51 11.58
N ASP A 14 -13.99 17.22 12.23
CA ASP A 14 -15.09 17.91 11.54
C ASP A 14 -14.56 18.96 10.56
N LYS A 15 -13.50 19.69 10.95
CA LYS A 15 -12.82 20.63 10.07
C LYS A 15 -12.20 19.91 8.85
N LEU A 16 -11.47 18.81 9.06
CA LEU A 16 -10.88 18.04 7.95
C LEU A 16 -11.94 17.48 7.00
N ALA A 17 -13.04 16.95 7.55
CA ALA A 17 -14.15 16.45 6.74
C ALA A 17 -14.82 17.57 5.94
N HIS A 18 -14.98 18.76 6.53
CA HIS A 18 -15.48 19.93 5.81
C HIS A 18 -14.55 20.36 4.67
N GLU A 19 -13.24 20.49 4.91
CA GLU A 19 -12.25 20.84 3.89
C GLU A 19 -12.19 19.81 2.76
N LEU A 20 -12.31 18.52 3.10
CA LEU A 20 -12.43 17.43 2.12
C LEU A 20 -13.65 17.63 1.24
N LEU A 21 -14.83 17.86 1.84
CA LEU A 21 -16.08 18.05 1.08
C LEU A 21 -15.99 19.26 0.13
N GLU A 22 -15.44 20.38 0.58
CA GLU A 22 -15.24 21.56 -0.27
C GLU A 22 -14.27 21.26 -1.43
N ARG A 23 -13.18 20.55 -1.15
CA ARG A 23 -12.26 20.09 -2.21
C ARG A 23 -13.00 19.21 -3.22
N GLU A 24 -13.72 18.18 -2.78
CA GLU A 24 -14.42 17.26 -3.68
C GLU A 24 -15.49 17.97 -4.53
N LYS A 25 -16.23 18.94 -3.96
CA LYS A 25 -17.18 19.79 -4.70
C LYS A 25 -16.47 20.63 -5.75
N SER A 26 -15.34 21.25 -5.41
CA SER A 26 -14.56 22.09 -6.34
C SER A 26 -14.00 21.29 -7.52
N LEU A 27 -13.68 20.01 -7.29
CA LEU A 27 -13.23 19.07 -8.30
C LEU A 27 -14.39 18.45 -9.12
N GLY A 28 -15.65 18.74 -8.74
CA GLY A 28 -16.83 18.17 -9.39
C GLY A 28 -16.96 16.65 -9.23
N ARG A 29 -16.34 16.05 -8.20
CA ARG A 29 -16.39 14.60 -7.97
C ARG A 29 -17.69 14.24 -7.21
N SER A 30 -18.23 13.05 -7.49
CA SER A 30 -19.41 12.55 -6.76
C SER A 30 -19.12 12.43 -5.26
N LEU A 31 -20.15 12.76 -4.46
CA LEU A 31 -20.19 12.64 -3.01
C LEU A 31 -21.12 11.51 -2.54
N ASP A 32 -21.57 10.63 -3.44
CA ASP A 32 -22.51 9.55 -3.13
C ASP A 32 -21.93 8.53 -2.14
N LEU A 33 -20.61 8.32 -2.20
CA LEU A 33 -19.83 7.51 -1.29
C LEU A 33 -18.42 8.08 -1.17
N LEU A 34 -18.01 8.42 0.06
CA LEU A 34 -16.69 8.97 0.35
C LEU A 34 -15.85 7.90 1.06
N ARG A 35 -14.88 7.33 0.35
CA ARG A 35 -13.98 6.34 0.94
C ARG A 35 -12.81 6.99 1.64
N VAL A 36 -12.55 6.54 2.87
CA VAL A 36 -11.33 6.82 3.59
C VAL A 36 -10.54 5.53 3.71
N GLU A 37 -9.24 5.62 3.90
CA GLU A 37 -8.38 4.45 3.95
C GLU A 37 -7.39 4.53 5.09
N SER A 38 -6.97 3.35 5.55
CA SER A 38 -5.78 3.15 6.36
C SER A 38 -5.00 1.99 5.79
N GLY A 39 -3.73 2.21 5.49
CA GLY A 39 -2.78 1.16 5.14
C GLY A 39 -2.32 0.35 6.37
N LEU A 40 -2.09 -0.95 6.17
CA LEU A 40 -1.60 -1.90 7.17
C LEU A 40 -0.35 -2.59 6.62
N GLY A 41 0.81 -2.28 7.21
CA GLY A 41 2.04 -3.01 6.92
C GLY A 41 1.96 -4.44 7.45
N ALA A 42 2.00 -5.43 6.56
CA ALA A 42 1.87 -6.84 6.90
C ALA A 42 3.22 -7.57 7.09
N SER A 43 4.35 -6.86 7.01
CA SER A 43 5.68 -7.44 7.12
C SER A 43 6.24 -7.52 8.54
N GLY A 44 5.59 -6.87 9.51
CA GLY A 44 6.01 -6.86 10.91
C GLY A 44 4.82 -6.81 11.85
N VAL A 45 5.09 -6.91 13.15
CA VAL A 45 4.04 -6.90 14.18
C VAL A 45 3.41 -5.51 14.24
N PRO A 46 2.08 -5.37 14.04
CA PRO A 46 1.41 -4.08 14.11
C PRO A 46 1.50 -3.51 15.54
N HIS A 47 1.59 -2.20 15.64
CA HIS A 47 1.74 -1.48 16.92
C HIS A 47 0.66 -0.41 17.07
N ILE A 48 0.64 0.27 18.23
CA ILE A 48 -0.36 1.31 18.54
C ILE A 48 -0.40 2.44 17.50
N GLY A 49 0.72 2.74 16.85
CA GLY A 49 0.77 3.67 15.72
C GLY A 49 -0.12 3.26 14.55
N SER A 50 -0.04 2.00 14.09
CA SER A 50 -0.87 1.44 13.01
C SER A 50 -2.35 1.44 13.37
N LEU A 51 -2.68 1.13 14.63
CA LEU A 51 -4.04 1.26 15.15
C LEU A 51 -4.51 2.72 15.10
N GLY A 52 -3.63 3.66 15.47
CA GLY A 52 -3.89 5.08 15.43
C GLY A 52 -4.21 5.60 14.02
N ASP A 53 -3.57 5.08 12.97
CA ASP A 53 -3.88 5.46 11.58
C ASP A 53 -5.31 5.06 11.21
N ALA A 54 -5.70 3.82 11.52
CA ALA A 54 -7.05 3.31 11.28
C ALA A 54 -8.10 4.09 12.09
N VAL A 55 -7.80 4.41 13.36
CA VAL A 55 -8.69 5.22 14.22
C VAL A 55 -8.87 6.64 13.65
N ARG A 56 -7.79 7.27 13.15
CA ARG A 56 -7.87 8.60 12.53
C ARG A 56 -8.72 8.58 11.26
N ALA A 57 -8.50 7.61 10.38
CA ALA A 57 -9.31 7.44 9.17
C ALA A 57 -10.78 7.19 9.54
N TYR A 58 -11.05 6.30 10.51
CA TYR A 58 -12.40 6.05 11.00
C TYR A 58 -13.08 7.29 11.58
N GLY A 59 -12.33 8.13 12.31
CA GLY A 59 -12.83 9.42 12.78
C GLY A 59 -13.32 10.31 11.64
N VAL A 60 -12.54 10.44 10.56
CA VAL A 60 -12.95 11.21 9.37
C VAL A 60 -14.19 10.61 8.71
N LYS A 61 -14.27 9.27 8.58
CA LYS A 61 -15.51 8.59 8.14
C LYS A 61 -16.72 9.03 8.95
N LEU A 62 -16.63 8.97 10.29
CA LEU A 62 -17.74 9.35 11.18
C LEU A 62 -18.11 10.84 11.05
N ALA A 63 -17.12 11.71 10.86
CA ALA A 63 -17.39 13.13 10.64
C ALA A 63 -18.12 13.38 9.32
N LEU A 64 -17.73 12.70 8.23
CA LEU A 64 -18.45 12.75 6.95
C LEU A 64 -19.90 12.26 7.08
N GLU A 65 -20.13 11.21 7.88
CA GLU A 65 -21.48 10.72 8.21
C GLU A 65 -22.28 11.72 9.05
N ASN A 66 -21.65 12.43 9.99
CA ASN A 66 -22.31 13.51 10.73
C ASN A 66 -22.73 14.67 9.81
N PHE A 67 -22.01 14.91 8.71
CA PHE A 67 -22.40 15.86 7.66
C PHE A 67 -23.48 15.32 6.71
N GLY A 68 -23.94 14.08 6.90
CA GLY A 68 -25.02 13.47 6.11
C GLY A 68 -24.55 12.71 4.86
N TYR A 69 -23.25 12.48 4.69
CA TYR A 69 -22.70 11.73 3.56
C TYR A 69 -22.48 10.27 3.91
N LYS A 70 -22.57 9.38 2.91
CA LYS A 70 -22.16 7.98 3.10
C LYS A 70 -20.64 7.90 3.07
N SER A 71 -20.06 7.19 4.02
CA SER A 71 -18.61 6.97 4.06
C SER A 71 -18.25 5.55 4.44
N GLU A 72 -17.13 5.06 3.90
CA GLU A 72 -16.62 3.71 4.09
C GLU A 72 -15.13 3.80 4.42
N LEU A 73 -14.69 3.06 5.44
CA LEU A 73 -13.28 2.90 5.76
C LEU A 73 -12.77 1.62 5.09
N ILE A 74 -11.74 1.73 4.26
CA ILE A 74 -10.97 0.59 3.76
C ILE A 74 -9.76 0.38 4.69
N ALA A 75 -9.66 -0.80 5.27
CA ALA A 75 -8.44 -1.27 5.94
C ALA A 75 -7.63 -2.10 4.93
N TYR A 76 -6.61 -1.48 4.31
CA TYR A 76 -5.84 -2.09 3.23
C TYR A 76 -4.53 -2.72 3.72
N SER A 77 -4.41 -4.04 3.62
CA SER A 77 -3.19 -4.78 3.96
C SER A 77 -2.21 -4.87 2.79
N ASP A 78 -1.00 -4.34 2.98
CA ASP A 78 0.11 -4.38 2.01
C ASP A 78 0.86 -5.73 2.02
N ASP A 79 0.12 -6.85 2.01
CA ASP A 79 0.67 -8.21 2.16
C ASP A 79 1.45 -8.75 0.95
N LEU A 80 1.66 -7.94 -0.09
CA LEU A 80 2.64 -8.21 -1.14
C LEU A 80 4.02 -7.61 -0.84
N ASP A 81 4.18 -6.82 0.23
CA ASP A 81 5.51 -6.36 0.63
C ASP A 81 6.42 -7.52 1.04
N GLY A 82 7.70 -7.37 0.73
CA GLY A 82 8.70 -8.36 1.06
C GLY A 82 9.07 -8.34 2.54
N LEU A 83 9.33 -9.51 3.13
CA LEU A 83 9.86 -9.60 4.49
C LEU A 83 11.27 -8.99 4.54
N ARG A 84 11.42 -7.82 5.18
CA ARG A 84 12.71 -7.10 5.27
C ARG A 84 13.58 -7.58 6.44
N LYS A 85 12.95 -7.92 7.56
CA LYS A 85 13.59 -8.38 8.79
C LYS A 85 12.62 -9.30 9.52
N ILE A 86 13.15 -10.29 10.23
CA ILE A 86 12.38 -11.16 11.12
C ILE A 86 12.06 -10.37 12.40
N PRO A 87 10.76 -10.25 12.79
CA PRO A 87 10.41 -9.62 14.05
C PRO A 87 10.96 -10.38 15.26
N GLU A 88 11.15 -9.68 16.38
CA GLU A 88 11.55 -10.34 17.62
C GLU A 88 10.50 -11.34 18.07
N GLY A 89 10.93 -12.51 18.55
CA GLY A 89 10.05 -13.60 18.98
C GLY A 89 9.55 -14.52 17.85
N PHE A 90 9.92 -14.26 16.59
CA PHE A 90 9.61 -15.12 15.45
C PHE A 90 10.74 -16.12 15.18
N PRO A 91 10.45 -17.29 14.59
CA PRO A 91 11.45 -18.33 14.38
C PRO A 91 12.48 -17.95 13.30
N ASP A 92 13.74 -18.36 13.52
CA ASP A 92 14.85 -18.15 12.58
C ASP A 92 14.63 -18.82 11.22
N SER A 93 13.72 -19.80 11.12
CA SER A 93 13.34 -20.42 9.84
C SER A 93 12.82 -19.40 8.82
N LEU A 94 12.38 -18.21 9.24
CA LEU A 94 11.97 -17.13 8.34
C LEU A 94 13.12 -16.50 7.55
N GLU A 95 14.39 -16.80 7.86
CA GLU A 95 15.55 -16.26 7.15
C GLU A 95 15.54 -16.62 5.66
N GLU A 96 15.09 -17.82 5.31
CA GLU A 96 14.98 -18.26 3.91
C GLU A 96 13.91 -17.49 3.12
N HIS A 97 13.00 -16.81 3.84
CA HIS A 97 11.89 -16.06 3.29
C HIS A 97 12.15 -14.56 3.17
N LEU A 98 13.34 -14.09 3.56
CA LEU A 98 13.72 -12.69 3.36
C LEU A 98 13.58 -12.26 1.89
N ALA A 99 13.05 -11.05 1.73
CA ALA A 99 12.67 -10.42 0.46
C ALA A 99 11.55 -11.10 -0.33
N LYS A 100 10.93 -12.18 0.18
CA LYS A 100 9.72 -12.77 -0.43
C LYS A 100 8.46 -12.01 0.03
N PRO A 101 7.44 -11.86 -0.83
CA PRO A 101 6.14 -11.30 -0.42
C PRO A 101 5.57 -12.03 0.78
N VAL A 102 5.13 -11.30 1.79
CA VAL A 102 4.69 -11.89 3.07
C VAL A 102 3.43 -12.75 2.97
N SER A 103 2.63 -12.53 1.94
CA SER A 103 1.49 -13.38 1.56
C SER A 103 1.84 -14.72 0.92
N LEU A 104 3.11 -14.94 0.56
CA LEU A 104 3.66 -16.20 0.05
C LEU A 104 4.46 -16.97 1.11
N ILE A 105 4.65 -16.38 2.30
CA ILE A 105 5.37 -16.99 3.41
C ILE A 105 4.35 -17.77 4.26
N PRO A 106 4.58 -19.05 4.57
CA PRO A 106 3.73 -19.79 5.50
C PRO A 106 3.62 -19.09 6.87
N ASP A 107 2.46 -19.16 7.52
CA ASP A 107 2.33 -18.68 8.89
C ASP A 107 3.18 -19.56 9.82
N PRO A 108 4.18 -19.02 10.53
CA PRO A 108 5.02 -19.80 11.44
C PRO A 108 4.24 -20.42 12.61
N PHE A 109 3.02 -19.94 12.90
CA PHE A 109 2.16 -20.47 13.95
C PHE A 109 1.00 -21.33 13.42
N GLY A 110 0.83 -21.42 12.10
CA GLY A 110 -0.16 -22.28 11.45
C GLY A 110 -1.62 -21.92 11.70
N CYS A 111 -1.93 -20.70 12.16
CA CYS A 111 -3.30 -20.27 12.44
C CYS A 111 -3.94 -19.47 11.29
N HIS A 112 -3.14 -18.98 10.35
CA HIS A 112 -3.59 -18.27 9.16
C HIS A 112 -2.97 -18.85 7.88
N GLU A 113 -3.50 -18.44 6.73
CA GLU A 113 -3.02 -18.89 5.42
C GLU A 113 -1.59 -18.47 5.07
N SER A 114 -1.08 -17.39 5.69
CA SER A 114 0.25 -16.84 5.43
C SER A 114 0.72 -15.98 6.60
N TYR A 115 2.02 -15.73 6.67
CA TYR A 115 2.62 -14.75 7.59
C TYR A 115 1.95 -13.38 7.43
N GLY A 116 1.73 -12.91 6.19
CA GLY A 116 1.10 -11.61 5.94
C GLY A 116 -0.32 -11.53 6.51
N MET A 117 -1.09 -12.62 6.39
CA MET A 117 -2.44 -12.69 6.96
C MET A 117 -2.41 -12.76 8.50
N HIS A 118 -1.46 -13.50 9.07
CA HIS A 118 -1.23 -13.53 10.52
C HIS A 118 -0.93 -12.15 11.08
N MET A 119 -0.04 -11.38 10.43
CA MET A 119 0.26 -10.01 10.87
C MET A 119 -0.95 -9.10 10.76
N SER A 120 -1.67 -9.20 9.64
CA SER A 120 -2.86 -8.38 9.40
C SER A 120 -3.93 -8.66 10.46
N SER A 121 -4.18 -9.92 10.80
CA SER A 121 -5.26 -10.31 11.72
C SER A 121 -5.07 -9.75 13.14
N ILE A 122 -3.83 -9.53 13.60
CA ILE A 122 -3.55 -8.90 14.90
C ILE A 122 -4.13 -7.48 14.95
N LEU A 123 -3.95 -6.69 13.88
CA LEU A 123 -4.51 -5.34 13.81
C LEU A 123 -6.03 -5.38 13.63
N LEU A 124 -6.54 -6.27 12.77
CA LEU A 124 -7.98 -6.43 12.56
C LEU A 124 -8.72 -6.79 13.85
N ASP A 125 -8.19 -7.73 14.66
CA ASP A 125 -8.74 -8.06 15.99
C ASP A 125 -8.75 -6.84 16.93
N GLY A 126 -7.71 -5.99 16.87
CA GLY A 126 -7.68 -4.71 17.58
C GLY A 126 -8.80 -3.75 17.14
N LEU A 127 -9.03 -3.62 15.83
CA LEU A 127 -10.11 -2.79 15.27
C LEU A 127 -11.49 -3.32 15.66
N ASP A 128 -11.68 -4.64 15.60
CA ASP A 128 -12.94 -5.29 15.94
C ASP A 128 -13.30 -5.11 17.41
N LYS A 129 -12.32 -5.24 18.32
CA LYS A 129 -12.50 -4.99 19.75
C LYS A 129 -12.86 -3.54 20.08
N MET A 130 -12.47 -2.60 19.21
CA MET A 130 -12.85 -1.19 19.31
C MET A 130 -14.16 -0.87 18.56
N GLU A 131 -14.81 -1.88 18.00
CA GLU A 131 -16.03 -1.77 17.20
C GLU A 131 -15.89 -0.85 15.96
N ILE A 132 -14.66 -0.69 15.46
CA ILE A 132 -14.38 0.08 14.25
C ILE A 132 -14.94 -0.67 13.05
N LYS A 133 -15.76 0.01 12.24
CA LYS A 133 -16.35 -0.58 11.03
C LYS A 133 -15.49 -0.26 9.82
N TYR A 134 -15.01 -1.30 9.16
CA TYR A 134 -14.14 -1.21 7.99
C TYR A 134 -14.48 -2.31 6.97
N GLU A 135 -14.09 -2.08 5.72
CA GLU A 135 -13.97 -3.09 4.68
C GLU A 135 -12.50 -3.53 4.61
N PHE A 136 -12.22 -4.81 4.87
CA PHE A 136 -10.87 -5.34 4.73
C PHE A 136 -10.53 -5.61 3.27
N ARG A 137 -9.39 -5.11 2.81
CA ARG A 137 -8.80 -5.45 1.52
C ARG A 137 -7.33 -5.78 1.70
N ARG A 138 -6.79 -6.63 0.82
CA ARG A 138 -5.38 -7.01 0.84
C ARG A 138 -4.77 -6.94 -0.55
N ALA A 139 -3.46 -6.67 -0.60
CA ALA A 139 -2.72 -6.50 -1.84
C ALA A 139 -2.75 -7.76 -2.70
N LYS A 140 -2.55 -8.95 -2.13
CA LYS A 140 -2.59 -10.22 -2.87
C LYS A 140 -3.86 -10.35 -3.72
N ASP A 141 -5.03 -10.13 -3.12
CA ASP A 141 -6.32 -10.24 -3.82
C ASP A 141 -6.53 -9.08 -4.80
N THR A 142 -6.08 -7.88 -4.43
CA THR A 142 -6.17 -6.68 -5.27
C THR A 142 -5.42 -6.86 -6.59
N TYR A 143 -4.19 -7.38 -6.54
CA TYR A 143 -3.39 -7.65 -7.74
C TYR A 143 -3.88 -8.88 -8.48
N LYS A 144 -4.19 -9.97 -7.78
CA LYS A 144 -4.70 -11.21 -8.39
C LYS A 144 -5.98 -10.99 -9.19
N ASN A 145 -6.88 -10.14 -8.68
CA ASN A 145 -8.14 -9.80 -9.35
C ASN A 145 -7.97 -8.68 -10.40
N GLY A 146 -6.74 -8.19 -10.63
CA GLY A 146 -6.44 -7.19 -11.64
C GLY A 146 -7.06 -5.81 -11.37
N LEU A 147 -7.36 -5.48 -10.11
CA LEU A 147 -8.07 -4.24 -9.75
C LEU A 147 -7.23 -2.98 -10.01
N LEU A 148 -5.90 -3.12 -10.05
CA LEU A 148 -4.96 -2.03 -10.35
C LEU A 148 -4.40 -2.08 -11.79
N LYS A 149 -4.85 -3.02 -12.64
CA LYS A 149 -4.20 -3.30 -13.94
C LYS A 149 -4.09 -2.06 -14.83
N ASP A 150 -5.12 -1.21 -14.83
CA ASP A 150 -5.20 -0.04 -15.70
C ASP A 150 -4.34 1.10 -15.15
N GLN A 151 -4.28 1.25 -13.82
CA GLN A 151 -3.38 2.16 -13.13
C GLN A 151 -1.92 1.74 -13.32
N ILE A 152 -1.60 0.45 -13.18
CA ILE A 152 -0.24 -0.08 -13.42
C ILE A 152 0.17 0.18 -14.87
N HIS A 153 -0.69 -0.11 -15.84
CA HIS A 153 -0.43 0.17 -17.26
C HIS A 153 -0.11 1.66 -17.49
N THR A 154 -0.96 2.54 -16.96
CA THR A 154 -0.80 4.00 -17.09
C THR A 154 0.51 4.47 -16.45
N ILE A 155 0.84 3.98 -15.25
CA ILE A 155 2.07 4.31 -14.53
C ILE A 155 3.29 3.88 -15.35
N LEU A 156 3.29 2.66 -15.88
CA LEU A 156 4.45 2.13 -16.62
C LEU A 156 4.66 2.84 -17.97
N GLN A 157 3.58 3.18 -18.69
CA GLN A 157 3.66 4.01 -19.90
C GLN A 157 4.24 5.41 -19.62
N ASN A 158 4.06 5.93 -18.40
CA ASN A 158 4.54 7.24 -17.97
C ASN A 158 5.75 7.15 -17.02
N SER A 159 6.44 5.99 -16.99
CA SER A 159 7.47 5.69 -15.98
C SER A 159 8.60 6.71 -15.94
N SER A 160 9.09 7.17 -17.09
CA SER A 160 10.12 8.23 -17.17
C SER A 160 9.65 9.54 -16.52
N LYS A 161 8.46 10.04 -16.90
CA LYS A 161 7.88 11.25 -16.33
C LYS A 161 7.68 11.14 -14.82
N ILE A 162 7.20 10.00 -14.35
CA ILE A 162 6.99 9.71 -12.93
C ILE A 162 8.34 9.64 -12.19
N GLY A 163 9.33 8.95 -12.76
CA GLY A 163 10.68 8.84 -12.23
C GLY A 163 11.34 10.21 -12.05
N ASP A 164 11.23 11.09 -13.05
CA ASP A 164 11.74 12.46 -12.98
C ASP A 164 11.05 13.27 -11.87
N LYS A 165 9.73 13.15 -11.73
CA LYS A 165 9.00 13.82 -10.63
C LYS A 165 9.33 13.26 -9.26
N ILE A 166 9.53 11.96 -9.12
CA ILE A 166 10.00 11.37 -7.86
C ILE A 166 11.40 11.88 -7.51
N SER A 167 12.29 11.98 -8.50
CA SER A 167 13.62 12.54 -8.30
C SER A 167 13.56 14.02 -7.87
N GLU A 168 12.74 14.83 -8.54
CA GLU A 168 12.58 16.27 -8.25
C GLU A 168 12.01 16.51 -6.84
N LEU A 169 11.01 15.74 -6.43
CA LEU A 169 10.29 15.98 -5.17
C LEU A 169 10.98 15.38 -3.94
N VAL A 170 11.60 14.21 -4.08
CA VAL A 170 12.14 13.45 -2.93
C VAL A 170 13.58 12.93 -3.15
N GLY A 171 14.26 13.36 -4.20
CA GLY A 171 15.67 13.01 -4.46
C GLY A 171 15.93 11.55 -4.84
N GLN A 172 14.89 10.76 -5.14
CA GLN A 172 15.03 9.35 -5.44
C GLN A 172 15.19 9.11 -6.95
N GLU A 173 16.45 9.01 -7.39
CA GLU A 173 16.82 8.87 -8.82
C GLU A 173 16.61 7.46 -9.40
N LYS A 174 16.44 6.42 -8.57
CA LYS A 174 16.42 5.03 -9.05
C LYS A 174 15.33 4.77 -10.10
N TYR A 175 14.19 5.46 -10.02
CA TYR A 175 13.08 5.30 -10.95
C TYR A 175 13.26 6.05 -12.28
N GLN A 176 14.37 6.78 -12.44
CA GLN A 176 14.79 7.29 -13.75
C GLN A 176 15.48 6.19 -14.59
N LYS A 177 15.99 5.14 -13.92
CA LYS A 177 16.69 4.01 -14.55
C LYS A 177 15.85 2.74 -14.58
N PHE A 178 15.02 2.55 -13.55
CA PHE A 178 14.22 1.34 -13.35
C PHE A 178 12.74 1.66 -13.27
N LEU A 179 11.91 0.70 -13.65
CA LEU A 179 10.47 0.85 -13.57
C LEU A 179 10.02 0.82 -12.10
N PRO A 180 9.00 1.60 -11.71
CA PRO A 180 8.46 1.59 -10.35
C PRO A 180 7.53 0.39 -10.10
N TYR A 181 7.98 -0.80 -10.50
CA TYR A 181 7.31 -2.08 -10.36
C TYR A 181 8.33 -3.14 -9.95
N PHE A 182 8.02 -3.88 -8.89
CA PHE A 182 8.81 -4.98 -8.37
C PHE A 182 8.16 -6.32 -8.77
N PRO A 183 8.76 -7.06 -9.70
CA PRO A 183 8.32 -8.41 -10.02
C PRO A 183 8.60 -9.37 -8.87
N VAL A 184 7.79 -10.42 -8.75
CA VAL A 184 8.18 -11.61 -7.98
C VAL A 184 9.07 -12.45 -8.88
N CYS A 185 10.32 -12.67 -8.50
CA CYS A 185 11.22 -13.48 -9.32
C CYS A 185 10.68 -14.91 -9.48
N ALA A 186 10.46 -15.34 -10.72
CA ALA A 186 9.88 -16.64 -11.06
C ALA A 186 10.75 -17.84 -10.60
N ASN A 187 12.03 -17.61 -10.32
CA ASN A 187 12.96 -18.65 -9.88
C ASN A 187 13.12 -18.73 -8.34
N CYS A 188 13.22 -17.59 -7.64
CA CYS A 188 13.48 -17.58 -6.19
C CYS A 188 12.37 -16.96 -5.33
N ASN A 189 11.27 -16.50 -5.95
CA ASN A 189 10.12 -15.86 -5.32
C ASN A 189 10.43 -14.60 -4.50
N ARG A 190 11.63 -14.02 -4.66
CA ARG A 190 11.99 -12.75 -4.02
C ARG A 190 11.51 -11.58 -4.87
N LEU A 191 10.97 -10.59 -4.18
CA LEU A 191 10.43 -9.35 -4.73
C LEU A 191 11.52 -8.28 -4.86
N TYR A 192 12.19 -7.96 -3.75
CA TYR A 192 13.12 -6.81 -3.69
C TYR A 192 14.47 -7.05 -4.37
N THR A 193 14.74 -8.26 -4.85
CA THR A 193 15.92 -8.58 -5.68
C THR A 193 15.62 -8.52 -7.18
N ALA A 194 14.35 -8.43 -7.59
CA ALA A 194 13.95 -8.40 -8.99
C ALA A 194 13.70 -6.95 -9.42
N GLU A 195 14.57 -6.45 -10.28
CA GLU A 195 14.54 -5.06 -10.75
C GLU A 195 14.04 -5.00 -12.19
N ALA A 196 12.88 -4.37 -12.37
CA ALA A 196 12.27 -4.20 -13.68
C ALA A 196 12.89 -3.03 -14.44
N PHE A 197 13.25 -3.23 -15.71
CA PHE A 197 13.99 -2.24 -16.50
C PHE A 197 13.34 -1.90 -17.84
N GLU A 198 12.42 -2.74 -18.35
CA GLU A 198 11.75 -2.52 -19.64
C GLU A 198 10.28 -2.91 -19.55
N TYR A 199 9.40 -2.08 -20.11
CA TYR A 199 7.97 -2.34 -20.18
C TYR A 199 7.55 -2.65 -21.62
N LEU A 200 7.12 -3.89 -21.85
CA LEU A 200 6.56 -4.38 -23.10
C LEU A 200 5.07 -4.04 -23.13
N VAL A 201 4.76 -2.85 -23.66
CA VAL A 201 3.42 -2.23 -23.61
C VAL A 201 2.35 -3.14 -24.22
N ASP A 202 2.61 -3.72 -25.40
CA ASP A 202 1.65 -4.54 -26.15
C ASP A 202 1.35 -5.88 -25.46
N GLU A 203 2.32 -6.42 -24.72
CA GLU A 203 2.18 -7.68 -23.98
C GLU A 203 1.70 -7.47 -22.53
N LYS A 204 1.67 -6.22 -22.05
CA LYS A 204 1.48 -5.87 -20.64
C LYS A 204 2.43 -6.64 -19.72
N LYS A 205 3.71 -6.71 -20.10
CA LYS A 205 4.76 -7.37 -19.31
C LYS A 205 5.92 -6.44 -19.01
N VAL A 206 6.59 -6.67 -17.89
CA VAL A 206 7.89 -6.06 -17.59
C VAL A 206 9.00 -7.10 -17.69
N ARG A 207 10.16 -6.72 -18.22
CA ARG A 207 11.39 -7.50 -18.11
C ARG A 207 12.16 -7.09 -16.87
N TYR A 208 12.75 -8.07 -16.20
CA TYR A 208 13.51 -7.85 -14.98
C TYR A 208 14.73 -8.76 -14.89
N LYS A 209 15.66 -8.33 -14.04
CA LYS A 209 16.82 -9.11 -13.63
C LYS A 209 16.83 -9.28 -12.12
N CYS A 210 17.09 -10.49 -11.66
CA CYS A 210 17.25 -10.79 -10.25
C CYS A 210 18.73 -10.61 -9.84
N HIS A 211 19.03 -9.63 -8.98
CA HIS A 211 20.38 -9.32 -8.53
C HIS A 211 20.43 -9.08 -7.02
N ASP A 212 21.65 -8.95 -6.50
CA ASP A 212 21.87 -8.65 -5.09
C ASP A 212 21.26 -7.28 -4.75
N ALA A 213 20.51 -7.22 -3.65
CA ALA A 213 19.82 -6.01 -3.23
C ALA A 213 20.01 -5.76 -1.73
N GLU A 214 20.30 -4.51 -1.39
CA GLU A 214 20.44 -4.07 0.00
C GLU A 214 19.07 -3.76 0.58
N ILE A 215 18.72 -4.43 1.68
CA ILE A 215 17.42 -4.31 2.32
C ILE A 215 17.65 -4.08 3.81
N GLY A 216 17.36 -2.85 4.25
CA GLY A 216 17.76 -2.40 5.58
C GLY A 216 19.28 -2.41 5.70
N SER A 217 19.82 -3.16 6.67
CA SER A 217 21.26 -3.35 6.87
C SER A 217 21.80 -4.69 6.35
N LYS A 218 20.98 -5.44 5.59
CA LYS A 218 21.35 -6.77 5.09
C LYS A 218 21.49 -6.78 3.57
N MET A 219 22.53 -7.45 3.09
CA MET A 219 22.67 -7.78 1.68
C MET A 219 21.95 -9.10 1.39
N ILE A 220 20.91 -9.05 0.55
CA ILE A 220 20.18 -10.24 0.11
C ILE A 220 20.67 -10.63 -1.29
N LYS A 221 21.11 -11.88 -1.44
CA LYS A 221 21.62 -12.39 -2.72
C LYS A 221 20.49 -12.60 -3.72
N GLY A 222 20.67 -12.08 -4.94
CA GLY A 222 19.83 -12.41 -6.08
C GLY A 222 20.18 -13.79 -6.64
N CYS A 223 19.30 -14.36 -7.46
CA CYS A 223 19.57 -15.65 -8.13
C CYS A 223 20.13 -15.50 -9.55
N GLY A 224 20.30 -14.27 -10.06
CA GLY A 224 20.81 -14.02 -11.41
C GLY A 224 19.81 -14.22 -12.55
N HIS A 225 18.60 -14.71 -12.25
CA HIS A 225 17.56 -15.00 -13.24
C HIS A 225 17.10 -13.72 -13.99
N ASN A 226 16.93 -13.83 -15.30
CA ASN A 226 16.24 -12.82 -16.12
C ASN A 226 14.87 -13.39 -16.48
N GLY A 227 13.82 -12.58 -16.30
CA GLY A 227 12.45 -13.04 -16.52
C GLY A 227 11.52 -11.93 -16.97
N GLU A 228 10.29 -12.33 -17.23
CA GLU A 228 9.18 -11.45 -17.55
C GLU A 228 8.07 -11.62 -16.50
N ALA A 229 7.40 -10.53 -16.15
CA ALA A 229 6.22 -10.54 -15.29
C ALA A 229 5.06 -9.83 -15.97
N ASP A 230 3.92 -10.52 -16.06
CA ASP A 230 2.66 -10.00 -16.59
C ASP A 230 1.98 -9.14 -15.53
N ILE A 231 1.83 -7.85 -15.82
CA ILE A 231 1.29 -6.86 -14.87
C ILE A 231 -0.22 -7.01 -14.64
N THR A 232 -0.89 -7.85 -15.43
CA THR A 232 -2.33 -8.16 -15.26
C THR A 232 -2.57 -9.31 -14.29
N LYS A 233 -1.48 -9.90 -13.77
CA LYS A 233 -1.48 -11.00 -12.79
C LYS A 233 -0.80 -10.56 -11.50
N ASP A 234 -0.85 -11.40 -10.48
CA ASP A 234 -0.17 -11.25 -9.19
C ASP A 234 1.32 -11.62 -9.24
N LEU A 235 2.01 -11.27 -10.33
CA LEU A 235 3.43 -11.59 -10.55
C LEU A 235 4.38 -10.47 -10.12
N GLY A 236 3.90 -9.55 -9.28
CA GLY A 236 4.66 -8.40 -8.80
C GLY A 236 3.75 -7.35 -8.18
N LYS A 237 4.35 -6.26 -7.72
CA LYS A 237 3.64 -5.10 -7.19
C LYS A 237 4.29 -3.80 -7.62
N LEU A 238 3.51 -2.72 -7.64
CA LEU A 238 4.04 -1.37 -7.77
C LEU A 238 4.93 -1.00 -6.57
N ALA A 239 5.86 -0.07 -6.79
CA ALA A 239 6.55 0.56 -5.68
C ALA A 239 5.59 1.43 -4.86
N TRP A 240 5.75 1.44 -3.53
CA TRP A 240 4.78 2.03 -2.60
C TRP A 240 4.27 3.42 -2.97
N LYS A 241 5.14 4.35 -3.44
CA LYS A 241 4.74 5.71 -3.84
C LYS A 241 3.71 5.73 -4.96
N VAL A 242 3.94 4.93 -5.99
CA VAL A 242 3.04 4.85 -7.16
C VAL A 242 1.89 3.87 -6.91
N GLU A 243 2.08 2.92 -5.99
CA GLU A 243 1.01 2.04 -5.51
C GLU A 243 -0.06 2.84 -4.75
N PHE A 244 0.33 3.80 -3.89
CA PHE A 244 -0.61 4.71 -3.23
C PHE A 244 -1.47 5.44 -4.26
N ALA A 245 -0.84 6.07 -5.25
CA ALA A 245 -1.55 6.75 -6.34
C ALA A 245 -2.48 5.80 -7.12
N ALA A 246 -2.03 4.57 -7.37
CA ALA A 246 -2.84 3.56 -8.05
C ALA A 246 -4.07 3.16 -7.21
N ARG A 247 -3.91 2.90 -5.90
CA ARG A 247 -5.01 2.56 -4.99
C ARG A 247 -5.99 3.72 -4.84
N TRP A 248 -5.50 4.95 -4.66
CA TRP A 248 -6.36 6.13 -4.57
C TRP A 248 -7.24 6.31 -5.80
N ALA A 249 -6.68 6.10 -6.99
CA ALA A 249 -7.41 6.16 -8.24
C ALA A 249 -8.39 4.98 -8.41
N ALA A 250 -7.97 3.75 -8.10
CA ALA A 250 -8.76 2.54 -8.33
C ALA A 250 -9.93 2.39 -7.34
N PHE A 251 -9.71 2.76 -6.08
CA PHE A 251 -10.70 2.63 -5.01
C PHE A 251 -11.40 3.93 -4.67
N ASP A 252 -11.04 5.02 -5.37
CA ASP A 252 -11.69 6.32 -5.22
C ASP A 252 -11.55 6.87 -3.79
N ILE A 253 -10.34 6.75 -3.23
CA ILE A 253 -10.00 7.17 -1.87
C ILE A 253 -9.95 8.70 -1.79
N ARG A 254 -10.60 9.25 -0.76
CA ARG A 254 -10.75 10.70 -0.53
C ARG A 254 -9.90 11.19 0.62
N PHE A 255 -9.54 10.31 1.54
CA PHE A 255 -8.68 10.61 2.67
C PHE A 255 -7.91 9.36 3.09
N GLU A 256 -6.61 9.50 3.31
CA GLU A 256 -5.78 8.49 3.97
C GLU A 256 -4.87 9.22 4.97
N ALA A 257 -4.94 8.82 6.23
CA ALA A 257 -4.00 9.30 7.23
C ALA A 257 -2.65 8.57 7.03
N TYR A 258 -1.55 9.26 7.28
CA TYR A 258 -0.21 8.68 7.13
C TYR A 258 0.70 9.09 8.29
N GLY A 259 1.66 8.22 8.60
CA GLY A 259 2.73 8.48 9.56
C GLY A 259 3.72 9.52 9.05
N LYS A 260 4.41 10.22 9.95
CA LYS A 260 5.39 11.25 9.59
C LYS A 260 6.50 10.71 8.66
N ASP A 261 6.87 9.45 8.82
CA ASP A 261 7.86 8.74 8.01
C ASP A 261 7.50 8.63 6.53
N ILE A 262 6.23 8.83 6.16
CA ILE A 262 5.77 8.89 4.76
C ILE A 262 5.89 10.31 4.18
N MET A 263 5.92 11.34 5.05
CA MET A 263 6.06 12.73 4.66
C MET A 263 7.49 13.10 4.25
N ASP A 264 8.46 12.48 4.93
CA ASP A 264 9.91 12.74 4.82
C ASP A 264 10.57 11.85 3.74
#